data_AF-A0A7Y8ICL6-F1
#
_entry.id   AF-A0A7Y8ICL6-F1
#
_cell.length_a   1.000
_cell.length_b   1.000
_cell.length_c   1.000
_cell.angle_alpha   90.00
_cell.angle_beta   90.00
_cell.angle_gamma   90.00
#
_symmetry.space_group_name_H-M   'P 1'
#
loop_
_entity.id
_entity.type
_entity.pdbx_description
1 polymer ?
#
loop_
_entity_poly.entity_id
_entity_poly.type
_entity_poly.pdbx_seq_one_letter_code
_entity_poly.pdbx_strand_id
1 'polypeptide(L)'
;YKMSHVVKKIYDQMPDPKWVIAMGACTSSGGMYRSYSVVQGIDQFLPVDIYLAGCPPRPDNLLNALIKIQEKIGKTKGRDFPNKPLPELNVIQNT
;
A
#
# COMPACT_ATOMS: atom_id res chain seq x y z
N TYR A 1 12.50 6.33 -11.78
CA TYR A 1 12.28 6.79 -10.38
C TYR A 1 12.08 8.31 -10.23
N LYS A 2 11.37 8.99 -11.15
CA LYS A 2 11.15 10.45 -11.02
C LYS A 2 10.17 10.81 -9.90
N MET A 3 9.15 9.99 -9.64
CA MET A 3 8.12 10.31 -8.64
C MET A 3 8.35 9.68 -7.26
N SER A 4 9.21 8.67 -7.14
CA SER A 4 9.38 7.91 -5.89
C SER A 4 9.88 8.78 -4.74
N HIS A 5 10.82 9.70 -4.99
CA HIS A 5 11.36 10.58 -3.95
C HIS A 5 10.31 11.56 -3.40
N VAL A 6 9.43 12.07 -4.27
CA VAL A 6 8.34 12.97 -3.86
C VAL A 6 7.34 12.23 -2.98
N VAL A 7 6.95 11.02 -3.38
CA VAL A 7 6.02 10.19 -2.63
C VAL A 7 6.60 9.80 -1.26
N LYS A 8 7.89 9.45 -1.20
CA LYS A 8 8.59 9.18 0.06
C LYS A 8 8.61 10.41 0.98
N LYS A 9 8.91 11.59 0.44
CA LYS A 9 8.90 12.84 1.21
C LYS A 9 7.52 13.16 1.80
N ILE A 10 6.45 12.96 1.03
CA ILE A 10 5.07 13.15 1.52
C ILE A 10 4.76 12.17 2.65
N TYR A 11 5.15 10.91 2.49
CA TYR A 11 4.95 9.89 3.53
C TYR A 11 5.70 10.22 4.83
N ASP A 12 6.93 10.74 4.71
CA ASP A 12 7.74 11.11 5.87
C ASP A 12 7.22 12.37 6.58
N GLN A 13 6.43 13.20 5.89
CA GLN A 13 5.77 14.38 6.47
C GLN A 13 4.45 14.06 7.18
N MET A 14 3.90 12.86 7.02
CA MET A 14 2.66 12.46 7.69
C MET A 14 2.92 12.06 9.15
N PRO A 15 2.14 12.56 10.13
CA PRO A 15 2.28 12.17 11.53
C PRO A 15 1.89 10.69 11.73
N ASP A 16 2.48 10.05 12.75
CA ASP A 16 2.01 8.74 13.22
C ASP A 16 0.68 8.91 13.97
N PRO A 17 -0.32 8.02 13.78
CA PRO A 17 -0.32 6.76 13.03
C PRO A 17 -0.69 6.90 11.54
N LYS A 18 0.03 6.17 10.67
CA LYS A 18 -0.18 6.19 9.22
C LYS A 18 -0.38 4.79 8.61
N TRP A 19 -1.27 4.72 7.63
CA TRP A 19 -1.59 3.50 6.88
C TRP A 19 -1.46 3.75 5.38
N VAL A 20 -0.97 2.76 4.64
CA VAL A 20 -0.75 2.87 3.19
C VAL A 20 -1.57 1.82 2.46
N ILE A 21 -2.34 2.28 1.48
CA ILE A 21 -3.14 1.44 0.60
C ILE A 21 -2.52 1.46 -0.79
N ALA A 22 -2.12 0.29 -1.29
CA ALA A 22 -1.70 0.15 -2.68
C ALA A 22 -2.92 -0.17 -3.55
N MET A 23 -3.36 0.80 -4.35
CA MET A 23 -4.48 0.63 -5.26
C MET A 23 -4.01 0.24 -6.66
N GLY A 24 -4.45 -0.93 -7.12
CA GLY A 24 -4.32 -1.38 -8.49
C GLY A 24 -2.99 -2.08 -8.82
N ALA A 25 -2.99 -2.83 -9.92
CA ALA A 25 -1.86 -3.65 -10.35
C ALA A 25 -0.59 -2.83 -10.65
N CYS A 26 -0.76 -1.61 -11.16
CA CYS A 26 0.36 -0.70 -11.44
C CYS A 26 1.15 -0.33 -10.19
N THR A 27 0.47 -0.16 -9.05
CA THR A 27 1.12 0.24 -7.79
C THR A 27 1.80 -0.96 -7.12
N SER A 28 1.17 -2.13 -7.15
CA SER A 28 1.69 -3.34 -6.50
C SER A 28 2.92 -3.92 -7.21
N SER A 29 2.88 -4.06 -8.54
CA SER A 29 3.92 -4.79 -9.29
C SER A 29 4.36 -4.11 -10.59
N GLY A 30 4.01 -2.82 -10.79
CA GLY A 30 4.23 -2.10 -12.05
C GLY A 30 3.14 -2.38 -13.11
N GLY A 31 2.32 -3.41 -12.93
CA GLY A 31 1.16 -3.70 -13.77
C GLY A 31 1.51 -3.85 -15.25
N MET A 32 0.70 -3.21 -16.11
CA MET A 32 0.87 -3.23 -17.57
C MET A 32 2.12 -2.47 -18.04
N TYR A 33 2.63 -1.53 -17.25
CA TYR A 33 3.78 -0.71 -17.62
C TYR A 33 5.04 -1.31 -17.01
N ARG A 34 5.67 -2.27 -17.72
CA ARG A 34 6.99 -2.79 -17.37
C ARG A 34 8.08 -2.09 -18.19
N SER A 35 8.31 -0.82 -17.91
CA SER A 35 9.26 0.01 -18.66
C SER A 35 10.26 0.70 -17.73
N TYR A 36 11.42 1.11 -18.27
CA TYR A 36 12.52 1.73 -17.50
C TYR A 36 12.09 2.99 -16.71
N SER A 37 11.03 3.67 -17.14
CA SER A 37 10.54 4.90 -16.53
C SER A 37 9.76 4.69 -15.23
N VAL A 38 9.25 3.48 -14.97
CA VAL A 38 8.31 3.19 -13.88
C VAL A 38 8.92 2.30 -12.80
N VAL A 39 8.41 2.42 -11.58
CA VAL A 39 8.85 1.60 -10.44
C VAL A 39 8.11 0.27 -10.47
N GLN A 40 8.85 -0.84 -10.38
CA GLN A 40 8.29 -2.20 -10.37
C GLN A 40 7.86 -2.60 -8.95
N GLY A 41 6.89 -1.84 -8.41
CA GLY A 41 6.28 -2.08 -7.09
C GLY A 41 6.60 -1.02 -6.03
N ILE A 42 5.57 -0.60 -5.31
CA ILE A 42 5.62 0.38 -4.20
C ILE A 42 6.43 -0.12 -3.00
N ASP A 43 6.55 -1.45 -2.86
CA ASP A 43 7.19 -2.15 -1.74
C ASP A 43 8.68 -1.84 -1.61
N GLN A 44 9.30 -1.36 -2.69
CA GLN A 44 10.72 -1.00 -2.70
C GLN A 44 11.04 0.21 -1.80
N PHE A 45 10.06 1.07 -1.51
CA PHE A 45 10.32 2.33 -0.79
C PHE A 45 9.28 2.73 0.25
N LEU A 46 8.09 2.13 0.26
CA LEU A 46 7.06 2.37 1.28
C LEU A 46 6.46 1.08 1.83
N PRO A 47 6.17 1.01 3.15
CA PRO A 47 5.49 -0.14 3.72
C PRO A 47 3.99 -0.07 3.43
N VAL A 48 3.47 -1.05 2.70
CA VAL A 48 2.04 -1.15 2.37
C VAL A 48 1.29 -1.98 3.41
N ASP A 49 0.08 -1.56 3.77
CA ASP A 49 -0.80 -2.31 4.68
C ASP A 49 -1.76 -3.24 3.96
N ILE A 50 -2.33 -2.78 2.84
CA ILE A 50 -3.32 -3.51 2.06
C ILE A 50 -3.08 -3.25 0.57
N TYR A 51 -3.11 -4.33 -0.21
CA TYR A 51 -3.09 -4.29 -1.67
C TYR A 51 -4.50 -4.52 -2.21
N LEU A 52 -4.94 -3.65 -3.12
CA LEU A 52 -6.16 -3.85 -3.90
C LEU A 52 -5.77 -4.30 -5.30
N ALA A 53 -6.05 -5.56 -5.63
CA ALA A 53 -5.92 -6.04 -6.99
C ALA A 53 -7.00 -5.42 -7.91
N GLY A 54 -6.59 -4.98 -9.11
CA GLY A 54 -7.48 -4.44 -10.13
C GLY A 54 -6.79 -3.49 -11.11
N CYS A 55 -7.36 -3.30 -12.30
CA CYS A 55 -6.86 -2.37 -13.33
C CYS A 55 -8.00 -1.89 -14.24
N PRO A 56 -8.94 -1.05 -13.77
CA PRO A 56 -9.08 -0.47 -12.42
C PRO A 56 -9.77 -1.43 -11.43
N PRO A 57 -9.59 -1.27 -10.11
CA PRO A 57 -10.28 -2.09 -9.12
C PRO A 57 -11.80 -1.83 -9.13
N ARG A 58 -12.58 -2.89 -8.93
CA ARG A 58 -14.04 -2.77 -8.80
C ARG A 58 -14.41 -1.95 -7.55
N PRO A 59 -15.48 -1.14 -7.60
CA PRO A 59 -15.90 -0.30 -6.48
C PRO A 59 -16.15 -1.12 -5.20
N ASP A 60 -16.69 -2.34 -5.32
CA ASP A 60 -16.92 -3.22 -4.18
C ASP A 60 -15.60 -3.60 -3.47
N ASN A 61 -14.54 -3.83 -4.24
CA ASN A 61 -13.22 -4.17 -3.68
C ASN A 61 -12.59 -2.98 -2.95
N LEU A 62 -12.83 -1.76 -3.46
CA LEU A 62 -12.43 -0.54 -2.77
C LEU A 62 -13.18 -0.37 -1.45
N LEU A 63 -14.50 -0.58 -1.44
CA LEU A 63 -15.31 -0.48 -0.24
C LEU A 63 -14.86 -1.50 0.82
N ASN A 64 -14.64 -2.75 0.42
CA ASN A 64 -14.15 -3.80 1.30
C ASN A 64 -12.78 -3.47 1.90
N ALA A 65 -11.88 -2.87 1.11
CA ALA A 65 -10.58 -2.45 1.61
C ALA A 65 -10.70 -1.32 2.65
N LEU A 66 -11.60 -0.36 2.45
CA LEU A 66 -11.85 0.71 3.41
C LEU A 66 -12.40 0.16 4.73
N ILE A 67 -13.37 -0.76 4.68
CA ILE A 67 -13.91 -1.42 5.87
C ILE A 67 -12.81 -2.18 6.62
N LYS A 68 -11.98 -2.95 5.90
CA LYS A 68 -10.87 -3.70 6.50
C LYS A 68 -9.84 -2.81 7.19
N ILE A 69 -9.61 -1.60 6.68
CA ILE A 69 -8.72 -0.62 7.31
C ILE A 69 -9.35 -0.05 8.56
N GLN A 70 -10.62 0.30 8.53
CA GLN A 70 -11.34 0.77 9.71
C GLN A 70 -11.29 -0.26 10.84
N GLU A 71 -11.47 -1.55 10.51
CA GLU A 71 -11.30 -2.64 11.48
C GLU A 71 -9.86 -2.75 12.00
N LYS A 72 -8.86 -2.61 11.11
CA LYS A 72 -7.44 -2.63 11.50
C LYS A 72 -7.10 -1.47 12.43
N ILE A 73 -7.62 -0.28 12.16
CA ILE A 73 -7.49 0.91 13.02
C ILE A 73 -8.15 0.65 14.37
N GLY A 74 -9.38 0.14 14.41
CA GLY A 74 -10.10 -0.15 15.65
C GLY A 74 -9.43 -1.22 16.53
N LYS A 75 -8.71 -2.18 15.93
CA LYS A 75 -7.94 -3.21 16.65
C LYS A 75 -6.57 -2.73 17.14
N THR A 76 -6.01 -1.68 16.54
CA THR A 76 -4.68 -1.18 16.88
C THR A 76 -4.75 -0.34 18.16
N LYS A 77 -4.16 -0.83 19.26
CA LYS A 77 -4.02 -0.04 20.50
C LYS A 77 -2.78 0.84 20.38
N GLY A 78 -2.79 2.03 20.99
CA GLY A 78 -1.69 3.02 20.91
C GLY A 78 -0.33 2.58 21.47
N ARG A 79 -0.15 1.30 21.83
CA ARG A 79 1.13 0.70 22.24
C ARG A 79 1.72 -0.26 21.19
N ASP A 80 0.94 -0.66 20.18
CA ASP A 80 1.33 -1.68 19.20
C ASP A 80 1.85 -1.07 17.89
N PHE A 81 2.38 0.16 17.92
CA PHE A 81 2.97 0.77 16.73
C PHE A 81 4.22 -0.02 16.34
N PRO A 82 4.19 -0.80 15.26
CA PRO A 82 5.40 -1.44 14.82
C PRO A 82 6.25 -0.31 14.24
N ASN A 83 7.51 -0.22 14.67
CA ASN A 83 8.57 0.15 13.74
C ASN A 83 8.47 -0.86 12.59
N LYS A 84 7.59 -0.61 11.60
CA LYS A 84 7.29 -1.58 10.53
C LYS A 84 8.62 -1.86 9.84
N PRO A 85 9.22 -3.05 10.04
CA PRO A 85 10.26 -3.48 9.13
C PRO A 85 9.59 -3.66 7.77
N LEU A 86 10.37 -3.44 6.70
CA LEU A 86 9.91 -3.62 5.32
C LEU A 86 9.15 -4.95 5.19
N PRO A 87 7.91 -4.95 4.65
CA PRO A 87 6.99 -6.06 4.84
C PRO A 87 7.44 -7.34 4.12
N GLU A 88 7.47 -8.45 4.87
CA GLU A 88 7.28 -9.77 4.29
C GLU A 88 5.89 -9.86 3.66
N LEU A 89 5.85 -10.35 2.43
CA LEU A 89 4.73 -10.40 1.50
C LEU A 89 3.55 -11.23 2.06
N ASN A 90 2.62 -10.60 2.78
CA ASN A 90 1.28 -11.15 2.97
C ASN A 90 0.40 -10.81 1.77
N VAL A 91 0.71 -11.45 0.63
CA VAL A 91 -0.17 -11.44 -0.54
C VAL A 91 -1.42 -12.21 -0.17
N ILE A 92 -2.53 -11.51 0.03
CA ILE A 92 -3.84 -12.15 0.08
C ILE A 92 -4.18 -12.50 -1.38
N GLN A 93 -3.60 -13.58 -1.87
CA GLN A 93 -4.03 -14.23 -3.10
C GLN A 93 -5.34 -14.92 -2.78
N ASN A 94 -6.46 -14.34 -3.20
CA ASN A 94 -7.69 -15.09 -3.30
C ASN A 94 -7.52 -16.09 -4.45
N THR A 95 -6.99 -17.27 -4.14
CA THR A 95 -7.39 -18.56 -4.71
C THR A 95 -8.09 -19.33 -3.60
#